data_AF-A0A8J4TM95-F1
#
_entry.id   AF-A0A8J4TM95-F1
#
_cell.length_a   1.000
_cell.length_b   1.000
_cell.length_c   1.000
_cell.angle_alpha   90.00
_cell.angle_beta   90.00
_cell.angle_gamma   90.00
#
_symmetry.space_group_name_H-M   'P 1'
#
loop_
_entity.id
_entity.type
_entity.pdbx_description
1 polymer ?
#
loop_
_entity_poly.entity_id
_entity_poly.type
_entity_poly.pdbx_seq_one_letter_code
_entity_poly.pdbx_strand_id
1 'polypeptide(L)'
;MAPNMNILAELGKIKVLEERLKTTEDVMQSQSNSVTELTSKLEELKGENEALKVALQNLQNENEVRKVAFSASLLASGEGHTGPKSSLTPLIYKKVFTNAGNGYDSDT
;
A
#
# COMPACT_ATOMS: atom_id res chain seq x y z
N MET A 1 -41.17 55.63 -26.20
CA MET A 1 -39.91 55.55 -26.95
C MET A 1 -39.68 54.09 -27.30
N ALA A 2 -39.76 53.71 -28.58
CA ALA A 2 -39.37 52.36 -28.98
C ALA A 2 -37.84 52.25 -28.88
N PRO A 3 -37.29 51.16 -28.30
CA PRO A 3 -35.85 50.98 -28.26
C PRO A 3 -35.30 50.89 -29.69
N ASN A 4 -34.35 51.77 -30.02
CA ASN A 4 -33.65 51.76 -31.30
C ASN A 4 -32.70 50.54 -31.33
N MET A 5 -33.14 49.44 -31.92
CA MET A 5 -32.38 48.20 -32.00
C MET A 5 -31.35 48.30 -33.13
N ASN A 6 -30.06 48.36 -32.78
CA ASN A 6 -28.99 48.27 -33.77
C ASN A 6 -28.75 46.79 -34.10
N ILE A 7 -29.43 46.29 -35.12
CA ILE A 7 -29.43 44.89 -35.57
C ILE A 7 -28.00 44.37 -35.79
N LEU A 8 -27.09 45.21 -36.31
CA LEU A 8 -25.70 44.80 -36.56
C LEU A 8 -24.93 44.50 -35.27
N ALA A 9 -25.19 45.24 -34.20
CA ALA A 9 -24.56 45.01 -32.91
C ALA A 9 -25.06 43.72 -32.24
N GLU A 10 -26.36 43.41 -32.37
CA GLU A 10 -26.94 42.18 -31.83
C GLU A 10 -26.47 40.93 -32.59
N LEU A 11 -26.34 40.99 -33.92
CA LEU A 11 -25.76 39.89 -34.71
C LEU A 11 -24.31 39.60 -34.30
N GLY A 12 -23.52 40.65 -34.00
CA GLY A 12 -22.16 40.49 -33.49
C GLY A 12 -22.11 39.74 -32.14
N LYS A 13 -23.03 40.06 -31.22
CA LYS A 13 -23.15 39.36 -29.93
C LYS A 13 -23.57 37.90 -30.11
N ILE A 14 -24.52 37.63 -31.01
CA ILE A 14 -24.98 36.26 -31.31
C ILE A 14 -23.81 35.41 -31.80
N LYS A 15 -23.02 35.91 -32.75
CA LYS A 15 -21.84 35.19 -33.26
C LYS A 15 -20.83 34.85 -32.16
N VAL A 16 -20.56 35.80 -31.26
CA VAL A 16 -19.66 35.56 -30.11
C VAL A 16 -20.23 34.51 -29.16
N LEU A 17 -21.55 34.50 -28.94
CA LEU A 17 -22.20 33.48 -28.12
C LEU A 17 -22.13 32.09 -28.76
N GLU A 18 -22.30 31.98 -30.08
CA GLU A 18 -22.15 30.70 -30.82
C GLU A 18 -20.72 30.14 -30.70
N GLU A 19 -19.70 30.99 -30.85
CA GLU A 19 -18.29 30.57 -30.69
C GLU A 19 -17.99 30.11 -29.26
N ARG A 20 -18.53 30.80 -28.25
CA ARG A 20 -18.41 30.41 -26.84
C ARG A 20 -19.16 29.12 -26.53
N LEU A 21 -20.33 28.91 -27.12
CA LEU A 21 -21.13 27.69 -26.94
C LEU A 21 -20.34 26.49 -27.47
N LYS A 22 -19.82 26.58 -28.70
CA LYS A 22 -18.98 25.53 -29.29
C LYS A 22 -17.76 25.21 -28.43
N THR A 23 -17.06 26.25 -27.96
CA THR A 23 -15.89 26.07 -27.07
C THR A 23 -16.28 25.37 -25.77
N THR A 24 -17.45 25.69 -25.21
CA THR A 24 -17.95 25.06 -23.97
C THR A 24 -18.31 23.60 -24.21
N GLU A 25 -18.93 23.27 -25.34
CA GLU A 25 -19.23 21.89 -25.74
C GLU A 25 -17.95 21.06 -25.86
N ASP A 26 -16.91 21.60 -26.51
CA ASP A 26 -15.62 20.92 -26.66
C ASP A 26 -14.94 20.67 -25.29
N VAL A 27 -14.98 21.65 -24.39
CA VAL A 27 -14.45 21.51 -23.02
C VAL A 27 -15.25 20.49 -22.22
N MET A 28 -16.58 20.52 -22.31
CA MET A 28 -17.44 19.54 -21.63
C MET A 28 -17.18 18.12 -22.11
N GLN A 29 -17.00 17.92 -23.42
CA GLN A 29 -16.67 16.60 -23.98
C GLN A 29 -15.31 16.10 -23.46
N SER A 30 -14.31 16.98 -23.44
CA SER A 30 -12.97 16.66 -22.90
C SER A 30 -13.02 16.31 -21.40
N GLN A 31 -13.81 17.04 -20.61
CA GLN A 31 -14.04 16.74 -19.20
C GLN A 31 -14.75 15.40 -19.01
N SER A 32 -15.78 15.10 -19.81
CA SER A 32 -16.49 13.82 -19.76
C SER A 32 -15.56 12.64 -20.04
N ASN A 33 -14.65 12.78 -21.00
CA ASN A 33 -13.65 11.76 -21.30
C ASN A 33 -12.70 11.55 -20.11
N SER A 34 -12.19 12.65 -19.54
CA SER A 34 -11.31 12.60 -18.34
C SER A 34 -11.99 11.94 -17.15
N VAL A 35 -13.27 12.24 -16.89
CA VAL A 35 -14.04 11.62 -15.80
C VAL A 35 -14.18 10.11 -16.01
N THR A 36 -14.41 9.68 -17.25
CA THR A 36 -14.51 8.26 -17.59
C THR A 36 -13.20 7.53 -17.32
N GLU A 37 -12.07 8.11 -17.75
CA GLU A 37 -10.74 7.54 -17.52
C GLU A 37 -10.39 7.46 -16.02
N LEU A 38 -10.64 8.53 -15.27
CA LEU A 38 -10.42 8.56 -13.82
C LEU A 38 -11.28 7.52 -13.09
N THR A 39 -12.53 7.33 -13.53
CA THR A 39 -13.43 6.32 -12.96
C THR A 39 -12.90 4.91 -13.20
N SER A 40 -12.42 4.63 -14.42
CA SER A 40 -11.79 3.34 -14.76
C SER A 40 -10.57 3.07 -13.88
N LYS A 41 -9.70 4.08 -13.71
CA LYS A 41 -8.48 3.94 -12.90
C LYS A 41 -8.77 3.76 -11.41
N LEU A 42 -9.84 4.37 -10.91
CA LEU A 42 -10.27 4.18 -9.52
C LEU A 42 -10.75 2.75 -9.26
N GLU A 43 -11.50 2.14 -10.19
CA GLU A 43 -11.92 0.75 -10.05
C GLU A 43 -10.73 -0.23 -10.13
N GLU A 44 -9.75 0.03 -11.00
CA GLU A 44 -8.50 -0.73 -11.06
C GLU A 44 -7.72 -0.67 -9.73
N LEU A 45 -7.46 0.54 -9.22
CA LEU A 45 -6.75 0.73 -7.95
C LEU A 45 -7.48 0.09 -6.77
N LYS A 46 -8.81 0.12 -6.79
CA LYS A 46 -9.63 -0.55 -5.76
C LYS A 46 -9.45 -2.07 -5.81
N GLY A 47 -9.41 -2.65 -7.02
CA GLY A 47 -9.12 -4.07 -7.22
C GLY A 47 -7.73 -4.45 -6.70
N GLU A 48 -6.70 -3.68 -7.05
CA GLU A 48 -5.33 -3.90 -6.56
C GLU A 48 -5.24 -3.80 -5.03
N ASN A 49 -5.94 -2.84 -4.43
CA ASN A 49 -5.92 -2.64 -2.98
C ASN A 49 -6.56 -3.82 -2.23
N GLU A 50 -7.68 -4.34 -2.72
CA GLU A 50 -8.29 -5.56 -2.13
C GLU A 50 -7.37 -6.78 -2.28
N ALA A 51 -6.70 -6.94 -3.42
CA ALA A 51 -5.72 -8.02 -3.61
C ALA A 51 -4.54 -7.90 -2.64
N LEU A 52 -4.00 -6.69 -2.45
CA LEU A 52 -2.93 -6.42 -1.50
C LEU A 52 -3.37 -6.69 -0.06
N LYS A 53 -4.60 -6.32 0.31
CA LYS A 53 -5.15 -6.57 1.64
C LYS A 53 -5.26 -8.06 1.94
N VAL A 54 -5.71 -8.87 0.98
CA VAL A 54 -5.75 -10.33 1.11
C VAL A 54 -4.34 -10.90 1.27
N ALA A 55 -3.39 -10.46 0.44
CA ALA A 55 -2.00 -10.90 0.55
C ALA A 55 -1.40 -10.57 1.92
N LEU A 56 -1.63 -9.36 2.43
CA LEU A 56 -1.17 -8.93 3.74
C LEU A 56 -1.75 -9.80 4.87
N GLN A 57 -3.06 -10.08 4.82
CA GLN A 57 -3.72 -10.93 5.81
C GLN A 57 -3.14 -12.36 5.79
N ASN A 58 -2.85 -12.91 4.61
CA ASN A 58 -2.22 -14.23 4.50
C ASN A 58 -0.82 -14.24 5.09
N LEU A 59 0.02 -13.23 4.80
CA LEU A 59 1.36 -13.12 5.39
C LEU A 59 1.30 -12.99 6.92
N GLN A 60 0.35 -12.21 7.43
CA GLN A 60 0.14 -12.08 8.88
C GLN A 60 -0.22 -13.42 9.51
N ASN A 61 -1.18 -14.14 8.92
CA ASN A 61 -1.57 -15.48 9.37
C ASN A 61 -0.40 -16.47 9.32
N GLU A 62 0.38 -16.48 8.23
CA GLU A 62 1.56 -17.34 8.11
C GLU A 62 2.60 -17.03 9.18
N ASN A 63 2.84 -15.75 9.48
CA ASN A 63 3.78 -15.33 10.51
C ASN A 63 3.26 -15.64 11.93
N GLU A 64 1.94 -15.71 12.14
CA GLU A 64 1.37 -16.18 13.40
C GLU A 64 1.53 -17.69 13.58
N VAL A 65 1.31 -18.47 12.52
CA VAL A 65 1.40 -19.94 12.54
C VAL A 65 2.85 -20.41 12.60
N ARG A 66 3.77 -19.74 11.89
CA ARG A 66 5.18 -20.16 11.74
C ARG A 66 6.13 -19.36 12.62
N LYS A 67 5.79 -19.18 13.90
CA LYS A 67 6.72 -18.58 14.87
C LYS A 67 7.82 -19.57 15.25
N VAL A 68 9.08 -19.13 15.18
CA VAL A 68 10.20 -19.89 15.74
C VAL A 68 10.05 -19.88 17.26
N ALA A 69 9.81 -21.05 17.87
CA ALA A 69 9.61 -21.14 19.31
C ALA A 69 10.89 -20.87 20.10
N PHE A 70 12.04 -21.36 19.60
CA PHE A 70 13.33 -21.18 20.27
C PHE A 70 14.46 -21.11 19.24
N SER A 71 15.38 -20.16 19.42
CA SER A 71 16.60 -20.02 18.63
C SER A 71 17.72 -19.51 19.52
N ALA A 72 18.83 -20.24 19.56
CA ALA A 72 19.96 -19.93 20.43
C ALA A 72 21.29 -20.44 19.88
N SER A 73 22.37 -19.89 20.41
CA SER A 73 23.76 -20.26 20.14
C SER A 73 24.47 -20.60 21.45
N LEU A 74 25.34 -21.62 21.37
CA LEU A 74 26.22 -22.02 22.47
C LEU A 74 27.31 -20.99 22.74
N LEU A 75 27.63 -20.16 21.75
CA LEU A 75 28.63 -19.11 21.83
C LEU A 75 27.98 -17.74 21.75
N ALA A 76 28.53 -16.76 22.46
CA ALA A 76 28.09 -15.37 22.38
C ALA A 76 28.42 -14.75 21.00
N SER A 77 29.56 -15.14 20.44
CA SER A 77 30.03 -14.80 19.10
C SER A 77 31.20 -15.73 18.71
N GLY A 78 31.57 -15.72 17.42
CA GLY A 78 32.75 -16.41 16.92
C GLY A 78 32.66 -17.93 16.89
N GLU A 79 33.82 -18.56 16.70
CA GLU A 79 33.99 -20.01 16.69
C GLU A 79 34.49 -20.52 18.04
N GLY A 80 34.16 -21.77 18.37
CA GLY A 80 34.56 -22.36 19.63
C GLY A 80 34.13 -23.82 19.74
N HIS A 81 34.85 -24.58 20.53
CA HIS A 81 34.61 -26.00 20.72
C HIS A 81 33.96 -26.25 22.09
N THR A 82 32.84 -26.97 22.13
CA THR A 82 32.08 -27.25 23.37
C THR A 82 32.37 -28.64 23.97
N GLY A 83 33.39 -29.33 23.45
CA GLY A 83 33.77 -30.68 23.89
C GLY A 83 35.28 -30.94 23.81
N PRO A 84 35.73 -32.19 24.02
CA PRO A 84 34.93 -33.32 24.53
C PRO A 84 34.72 -33.23 26.06
N LYS A 85 33.55 -33.66 26.53
CA LYS A 85 33.19 -33.74 27.96
C LYS A 85 33.08 -35.20 28.37
N SER A 86 33.77 -35.60 29.44
CA SER A 86 33.74 -36.97 29.98
C SER A 86 32.62 -37.21 31.00
N SER A 87 31.98 -36.15 31.49
CA SER A 87 30.87 -36.19 32.44
C SER A 87 29.63 -35.47 31.89
N LEU A 88 28.45 -35.87 32.37
CA LEU A 88 27.20 -35.18 32.06
C LEU A 88 27.30 -33.71 32.50
N THR A 89 27.32 -32.80 31.54
CA THR A 89 27.39 -31.34 31.78
C THR A 89 26.15 -30.68 31.17
N PRO A 90 25.37 -29.91 31.96
CA PRO A 90 24.32 -29.06 31.42
C PRO A 90 24.86 -28.07 30.40
N LEU A 91 24.12 -27.86 29.32
CA LEU A 91 24.51 -27.01 28.21
C LEU A 91 23.81 -25.65 28.34
N ILE A 92 24.57 -24.60 28.65
CA ILE A 92 24.05 -23.24 28.80
C ILE A 92 24.28 -22.48 27.49
N TYR A 93 23.20 -22.09 26.83
CA TYR A 93 23.26 -21.25 25.64
C TYR A 93 23.66 -19.82 26.02
N LYS A 94 24.78 -19.35 25.48
CA LYS A 94 25.32 -18.01 25.78
C LYS A 94 24.59 -16.88 25.05
N LYS A 95 23.87 -17.20 23.97
CA LYS A 95 23.08 -16.22 23.22
C LYS A 95 21.75 -16.81 22.81
N VAL A 96 20.66 -16.25 23.31
CA VAL A 96 19.30 -16.64 22.96
C VAL A 96 18.74 -15.55 22.05
N PHE A 97 18.40 -15.92 20.82
CA PHE A 97 17.80 -15.01 19.83
C PHE A 97 16.29 -14.95 19.97
N THR A 98 15.67 -16.10 20.26
CA THR A 98 14.22 -16.23 20.47
C THR A 98 13.93 -17.25 21.55
N ASN A 99 13.02 -16.93 22.48
CA ASN A 99 12.55 -17.81 23.56
C ASN A 99 11.04 -17.63 23.76
N ALA A 100 10.25 -18.00 22.75
CA ALA A 100 8.81 -17.84 22.81
C ALA A 100 8.23 -18.74 23.91
N GLY A 101 7.37 -18.17 24.76
CA GLY A 101 6.80 -18.88 25.90
C GLY A 101 7.75 -19.03 27.11
N ASN A 102 8.93 -18.40 27.08
CA ASN A 102 9.90 -18.39 28.18
C ASN A 102 10.29 -19.80 28.68
N GLY A 103 10.47 -20.74 27.74
CA GLY A 103 10.80 -22.14 28.08
C GLY A 103 12.26 -22.38 28.48
N TYR A 104 13.15 -21.42 28.18
CA TYR A 104 14.55 -21.46 28.58
C TYR A 104 14.86 -20.35 29.61
N ASP A 105 15.63 -20.72 30.63
CA ASP A 105 16.24 -19.83 31.62
C ASP A 105 17.69 -20.32 31.82
N SER A 106 18.67 -19.40 31.80
CA SER A 106 20.08 -19.75 31.93
C SER A 106 20.49 -20.17 33.33
N ASP A 107 19.64 -19.89 34.33
CA ASP A 107 19.91 -20.10 35.75
C ASP A 107 19.35 -21.44 36.27
N THR A 108 18.60 -22.18 35.44
CA THR A 108 18.04 -23.52 35.72
C THR A 108 18.54 -24.58 34.75
#